data_AF-A0A6N4SN31-F1
#
_entry.id   AF-A0A6N4SN31-F1
#
_cell.length_a   1.000
_cell.length_b   1.000
_cell.length_c   1.000
_cell.angle_alpha   90.00
_cell.angle_beta   90.00
_cell.angle_gamma   90.00
#
_symmetry.space_group_name_H-M   'P 1'
#
loop_
_entity.id
_entity.type
_entity.pdbx_description
1 polymer ?
#
loop_
_entity_poly.entity_id
_entity_poly.type
_entity_poly.pdbx_seq_one_letter_code
_entity_poly.pdbx_strand_id
1 'polypeptide(L)'
;MVSFYLLQMNAKKLIQESTLLYNAAPTQCKQVRSIHLFSNGAIWMHSHMNQSENNFPHSVPFTLYGLLKYGISLSLFFISLVLLYPIHILLLPLSIFFFYIAEVHFLFLFPLLIDNVENPIWQSIKQTYRLGIVKTVFTVILIAFFMLYGLINYTDPLRNWHIGCLALLIWYKNEVRDWIQPSV
;
A
#
# COMPACT_ATOMS: atom_id res chain seq x y z
N MET A 1 10.84 29.55 8.22
CA MET A 1 11.00 28.35 9.06
C MET A 1 9.64 27.65 9.07
N VAL A 2 9.35 26.88 8.02
CA VAL A 2 8.05 26.22 7.84
C VAL A 2 7.96 25.09 8.87
N SER A 3 6.89 25.11 9.66
CA SER A 3 6.63 24.19 10.74
C SER A 3 6.70 22.73 10.25
N PHE A 4 7.82 22.05 10.53
CA PHE A 4 8.06 20.64 10.21
C PHE A 4 7.17 19.66 11.01
N TYR A 5 6.24 20.20 11.81
CA TYR A 5 5.22 19.47 12.56
C TYR A 5 3.86 19.42 11.85
N LEU A 6 3.74 19.98 10.64
CA LEU A 6 2.50 20.00 9.88
C LEU A 6 2.26 18.66 9.16
N LEU A 7 1.26 17.94 9.69
CA LEU A 7 0.46 16.89 9.03
C LEU A 7 1.13 15.53 8.82
N GLN A 8 1.56 14.88 9.90
CA GLN A 8 1.55 13.43 9.89
C GLN A 8 0.11 12.95 9.70
N MET A 9 -0.19 12.35 8.55
CA MET A 9 -1.50 11.80 8.27
C MET A 9 -1.70 10.54 9.13
N ASN A 10 -2.82 10.48 9.85
CA ASN A 10 -3.25 9.27 10.52
C ASN A 10 -4.21 8.48 9.60
N ALA A 11 -4.40 7.19 9.88
CA ALA A 11 -5.25 6.31 9.07
C ALA A 11 -6.65 6.90 8.84
N LYS A 12 -7.24 7.52 9.87
CA LYS A 12 -8.58 8.14 9.78
C LYS A 12 -8.62 9.25 8.71
N LYS A 13 -7.65 10.17 8.75
CA LYS A 13 -7.55 11.27 7.77
C LYS A 13 -7.30 10.72 6.37
N LEU A 14 -6.42 9.74 6.22
CA LEU A 14 -6.15 9.08 4.94
C LEU A 14 -7.40 8.43 4.35
N ILE A 15 -8.17 7.69 5.16
CA ILE A 15 -9.43 7.06 4.74
C ILE A 15 -10.48 8.11 4.37
N GLN A 16 -10.59 9.20 5.13
CA GLN A 16 -11.53 10.28 4.82
C GLN A 16 -11.21 10.97 3.49
N GLU A 17 -9.95 11.38 3.27
CA GLU A 17 -9.54 12.04 2.03
C GLU A 17 -9.66 11.11 0.82
N SER A 18 -9.22 9.86 0.94
CA SER A 18 -9.37 8.86 -0.12
C SER A 18 -10.82 8.53 -0.43
N THR A 19 -11.71 8.53 0.57
CA THR A 19 -13.15 8.34 0.37
C THR A 19 -13.75 9.52 -0.41
N LEU A 20 -13.38 10.76 -0.06
CA LEU A 20 -13.83 11.95 -0.80
C LEU A 20 -13.35 11.90 -2.25
N LEU A 21 -12.09 11.55 -2.48
CA LEU A 21 -11.50 11.43 -3.82
C LEU A 21 -12.20 10.33 -4.64
N TYR A 22 -12.41 9.16 -4.05
CA TYR A 22 -13.09 8.04 -4.71
C TYR A 22 -14.54 8.39 -5.07
N ASN A 23 -15.27 9.05 -4.17
CA ASN A 23 -16.66 9.42 -4.43
C ASN A 23 -16.79 10.53 -5.48
N ALA A 24 -15.80 11.42 -5.62
CA ALA A 24 -15.80 12.47 -6.64
C ALA A 24 -15.61 11.92 -8.06
N ALA A 25 -14.83 10.85 -8.22
CA ALA A 25 -14.61 10.18 -9.49
C ALA A 25 -14.43 8.67 -9.27
N PRO A 26 -15.53 7.89 -9.19
CA PRO A 26 -15.47 6.46 -8.89
C PRO A 26 -14.94 5.69 -10.11
N THR A 27 -13.62 5.65 -10.24
CA THR A 27 -12.95 4.81 -11.23
C THR A 27 -12.48 3.54 -10.51
N GLN A 28 -13.20 2.44 -10.72
CA GLN A 28 -12.78 1.14 -10.24
C GLN A 28 -11.66 0.61 -11.15
N CYS A 29 -10.70 -0.12 -10.57
CA CYS A 29 -9.81 -0.94 -11.36
C CYS A 29 -10.68 -1.97 -12.10
N LYS A 30 -10.63 -1.98 -13.45
CA LYS A 30 -11.40 -2.94 -14.27
C LYS A 30 -11.14 -4.35 -13.73
N GLN A 31 -12.20 -5.12 -13.47
CA GLN A 31 -12.12 -6.45 -12.84
C GLN A 31 -10.98 -7.32 -13.42
N VAL A 32 -9.99 -7.64 -12.61
CA VAL A 32 -8.82 -8.42 -13.05
C VAL A 32 -8.82 -9.80 -12.40
N ARG A 33 -9.57 -10.74 -12.99
CA ARG A 33 -9.43 -12.18 -12.70
C ARG A 33 -8.23 -12.78 -13.44
N SER A 34 -7.11 -12.07 -13.56
CA SER A 34 -5.96 -12.50 -14.37
C SER A 34 -4.63 -12.33 -13.65
N ILE A 35 -3.61 -13.00 -14.17
CA ILE A 35 -2.20 -12.93 -13.75
C ILE A 35 -1.66 -11.48 -13.83
N HIS A 36 -2.36 -10.58 -14.53
CA HIS A 36 -2.03 -9.16 -14.65
C HIS A 36 -2.63 -8.27 -13.53
N LEU A 37 -3.07 -8.86 -12.41
CA LEU A 37 -3.62 -8.12 -11.27
C LEU A 37 -2.72 -6.93 -10.87
N PHE A 38 -1.43 -7.18 -10.69
CA PHE A 38 -0.48 -6.15 -10.26
C PHE A 38 -0.22 -5.08 -11.33
N SER A 39 -0.12 -5.47 -12.61
CA SER A 39 0.03 -4.52 -13.71
C SER A 39 -1.18 -3.60 -13.84
N ASN A 40 -2.39 -4.15 -13.77
CA ASN A 40 -3.62 -3.37 -13.85
C ASN A 40 -3.82 -2.49 -12.61
N GLY A 41 -3.44 -2.97 -11.43
CA GLY A 41 -3.35 -2.17 -10.23
C GLY A 41 -2.39 -1.00 -10.40
N ALA A 42 -1.20 -1.23 -10.97
CA ALA A 42 -0.22 -0.18 -11.22
C ALA A 42 -0.72 0.87 -12.23
N ILE A 43 -1.40 0.46 -13.31
CA ILE A 43 -2.03 1.38 -14.27
C ILE A 43 -3.08 2.26 -13.57
N TRP A 44 -3.93 1.65 -12.75
CA TRP A 44 -4.93 2.37 -11.96
C TRP A 44 -4.29 3.31 -10.94
N MET A 45 -3.19 2.91 -10.30
CA MET A 45 -2.45 3.78 -9.38
C MET A 45 -1.82 4.96 -10.12
N HIS A 46 -1.25 4.74 -11.30
CA HIS A 46 -0.63 5.75 -12.13
C HIS A 46 -1.64 6.84 -12.56
N SER A 47 -2.86 6.46 -12.96
CA SER A 47 -3.89 7.45 -13.31
C SER A 47 -4.26 8.36 -12.13
N HIS A 48 -4.17 7.85 -10.90
CA HIS A 48 -4.42 8.62 -9.68
C HIS A 48 -3.18 9.38 -9.17
N MET A 49 -2.01 9.19 -9.78
CA MET A 49 -0.78 9.90 -9.43
C MET A 49 -0.60 11.25 -10.17
N ASN A 50 -1.63 11.73 -10.88
CA ASN A 50 -1.61 12.94 -11.73
C ASN A 50 -0.55 12.85 -12.85
N GLN A 51 -0.28 11.65 -13.34
CA GLN A 51 0.67 11.43 -14.44
C GLN A 51 -0.10 11.25 -15.76
N SER A 52 0.46 11.79 -16.84
CA SER A 52 -0.09 11.56 -18.19
C SER A 52 0.01 10.07 -18.52
N GLU A 53 -1.04 9.48 -19.11
CA GLU A 53 -1.05 8.07 -19.53
C GLU A 53 0.18 7.68 -20.36
N ASN A 54 0.73 8.61 -21.14
CA ASN A 54 1.91 8.40 -21.98
C ASN A 54 3.21 8.15 -21.20
N ASN A 55 3.24 8.42 -19.90
CA ASN A 55 4.43 8.29 -19.06
C ASN A 55 4.46 7.00 -18.23
N PHE A 56 3.50 6.08 -18.44
CA PHE A 56 3.48 4.83 -17.68
C PHE A 56 4.72 3.96 -18.02
N PRO A 57 5.48 3.49 -17.01
CA PRO A 57 6.71 2.73 -17.26
C PRO A 57 6.40 1.27 -17.63
N HIS A 58 6.02 1.03 -18.89
CA HIS A 58 5.66 -0.29 -19.41
C HIS A 58 6.76 -1.35 -19.32
N SER A 59 8.03 -0.94 -19.20
CA SER A 59 9.17 -1.85 -19.04
C SER A 59 9.26 -2.46 -17.63
N VAL A 60 8.54 -1.92 -16.63
CA VAL A 60 8.61 -2.40 -15.25
C VAL A 60 7.78 -3.67 -15.05
N PRO A 61 8.37 -4.77 -14.54
CA PRO A 61 7.66 -6.03 -14.32
C PRO A 61 6.85 -5.98 -13.01
N PHE A 62 5.77 -5.20 -12.98
CA PHE A 62 4.91 -5.02 -11.79
C PHE A 62 4.41 -6.34 -11.19
N THR A 63 4.11 -7.35 -12.01
CA THR A 63 3.72 -8.67 -11.52
C THR A 63 4.82 -9.35 -10.71
N LEU A 64 6.08 -9.26 -11.15
CA LEU A 64 7.20 -9.84 -10.43
C LEU A 64 7.40 -9.17 -9.07
N TYR A 65 7.34 -7.83 -9.02
CA TYR A 65 7.44 -7.09 -7.76
C TYR A 65 6.27 -7.35 -6.81
N GLY A 66 5.06 -7.49 -7.35
CA GLY A 66 3.90 -7.91 -6.57
C GLY A 66 4.08 -9.29 -5.96
N LEU A 67 4.50 -10.28 -6.76
CA LEU A 67 4.78 -11.63 -6.29
C LEU A 67 5.90 -11.66 -5.25
N LEU A 68 6.96 -10.87 -5.43
CA LEU A 68 8.03 -10.73 -4.45
C LEU A 68 7.50 -10.19 -3.11
N LYS A 69 6.76 -9.06 -3.16
CA LYS A 69 6.19 -8.40 -1.97
C LYS A 69 5.30 -9.38 -1.20
N TYR A 70 4.27 -9.92 -1.85
CA TYR A 70 3.31 -10.79 -1.17
C TYR A 70 3.90 -12.16 -0.84
N GLY A 71 4.84 -12.66 -1.64
CA GLY A 71 5.56 -13.91 -1.36
C GLY A 71 6.37 -13.84 -0.07
N ILE A 72 7.12 -12.76 0.15
CA ILE A 72 7.88 -12.54 1.39
C ILE A 72 6.93 -12.40 2.59
N SER A 73 5.89 -11.56 2.48
CA SER A 73 4.93 -11.35 3.57
C SER A 73 4.17 -12.64 3.93
N LEU A 74 3.71 -13.41 2.94
CA LEU A 74 3.04 -14.69 3.17
C LEU A 74 3.99 -15.75 3.73
N SER A 75 5.24 -15.79 3.29
CA SER A 75 6.23 -16.72 3.86
C SER A 75 6.42 -16.47 5.35
N LEU A 76 6.54 -15.20 5.76
CA LEU A 76 6.68 -14.83 7.16
C LEU A 76 5.41 -15.17 7.97
N PHE A 77 4.22 -14.96 7.38
CA PHE A 77 2.96 -15.41 7.96
C PHE A 77 2.95 -16.93 8.21
N PHE A 78 3.26 -17.75 7.22
CA PHE A 78 3.24 -19.21 7.38
C PHE A 78 4.31 -19.73 8.33
N ILE A 79 5.52 -19.17 8.28
CA ILE A 79 6.59 -19.52 9.24
C ILE A 79 6.11 -19.22 10.67
N SER A 80 5.58 -18.02 10.91
CA SER A 80 5.07 -17.66 12.24
C SER A 80 3.88 -18.53 12.68
N LEU A 81 2.98 -18.89 11.76
CA LEU A 81 1.87 -19.81 12.03
C LEU A 81 2.37 -21.18 12.49
N VAL A 82 3.34 -21.77 11.78
CA VAL A 82 3.94 -23.08 12.11
C VAL A 82 4.65 -23.04 13.46
N LEU A 83 5.32 -21.94 13.78
CA LEU A 83 6.04 -21.78 15.05
C LEU A 83 5.11 -21.51 16.25
N LEU A 84 4.02 -20.77 16.07
CA LEU A 84 3.12 -20.36 17.16
C LEU A 84 2.00 -21.38 17.43
N TYR A 85 1.57 -22.13 16.42
CA TYR A 85 0.53 -23.16 16.55
C TYR A 85 0.81 -24.19 17.66
N PRO A 86 2.01 -24.78 17.80
CA PRO A 86 2.29 -25.75 18.86
C PRO A 86 2.39 -25.10 20.26
N ILE A 87 2.56 -23.78 20.35
CA ILE A 87 2.68 -23.09 21.65
C ILE A 87 1.29 -22.84 22.24
N HIS A 88 0.42 -22.11 21.52
CA HIS A 88 -0.94 -21.83 21.98
C HIS A 88 -1.80 -21.24 20.85
N ILE A 89 -3.04 -21.71 20.69
CA ILE A 89 -3.95 -21.25 19.61
C ILE A 89 -4.26 -19.74 19.67
N LEU A 90 -4.30 -19.15 20.86
CA LEU A 90 -4.50 -17.69 21.02
C LEU A 90 -3.33 -16.84 20.51
N LEU A 91 -2.17 -17.44 20.20
CA LEU A 91 -1.04 -16.72 19.60
C LEU A 91 -1.15 -16.62 18.07
N LEU A 92 -2.02 -17.39 17.42
CA LEU A 92 -2.16 -17.37 15.96
C LEU A 92 -2.42 -15.98 15.36
N PRO A 93 -3.21 -15.08 15.98
CA PRO A 93 -3.36 -13.70 15.50
C PRO A 93 -2.05 -12.92 15.38
N LEU A 94 -1.02 -13.26 16.14
CA LEU A 94 0.32 -12.65 16.03
C LEU A 94 0.97 -12.95 14.67
N SER A 95 0.56 -14.02 13.98
CA SER A 95 1.04 -14.32 12.61
C SER A 95 0.61 -13.24 11.62
N ILE A 96 -0.59 -12.67 11.79
CA ILE A 96 -1.07 -11.54 10.99
C ILE A 96 -0.19 -10.31 11.26
N PHE A 97 0.25 -10.11 12.51
CA PHE A 97 1.16 -9.02 12.84
C PHE A 97 2.52 -9.19 12.13
N PHE A 98 3.07 -10.40 12.09
CA PHE A 98 4.29 -10.69 11.34
C PHE A 98 4.14 -10.46 9.83
N PHE A 99 3.00 -10.82 9.23
CA PHE A 99 2.68 -10.47 7.84
C PHE A 99 2.83 -8.98 7.59
N TYR A 100 2.20 -8.15 8.43
CA TYR A 100 2.23 -6.69 8.28
C TYR A 100 3.61 -6.09 8.54
N ILE A 101 4.41 -6.65 9.45
CA ILE A 101 5.81 -6.23 9.62
C ILE A 101 6.55 -6.31 8.29
N ALA A 102 6.46 -7.44 7.58
CA ALA A 102 7.11 -7.57 6.27
C ALA A 102 6.44 -6.72 5.19
N GLU A 103 5.10 -6.63 5.18
CA GLU A 103 4.37 -5.89 4.15
C GLU A 103 4.73 -4.40 4.16
N VAL A 104 4.88 -3.78 5.34
CA VAL A 104 5.15 -2.34 5.42
C VAL A 104 6.52 -1.95 4.86
N HIS A 105 7.50 -2.86 4.80
CA HIS A 105 8.77 -2.61 4.12
C HIS A 105 8.59 -2.37 2.61
N PHE A 106 7.54 -2.94 2.02
CA PHE A 106 7.18 -2.81 0.60
C PHE A 106 5.93 -1.93 0.40
N LEU A 107 5.58 -1.11 1.39
CA LEU A 107 4.37 -0.28 1.36
C LEU A 107 4.35 0.63 0.13
N PHE A 108 5.46 1.30 -0.14
CA PHE A 108 5.59 2.30 -1.21
C PHE A 108 6.26 1.75 -2.47
N LEU A 109 6.46 0.43 -2.56
CA LEU A 109 7.16 -0.18 -3.70
C LEU A 109 6.50 0.16 -5.04
N PHE A 110 5.17 0.04 -5.15
CA PHE A 110 4.45 0.32 -6.40
C PHE A 110 4.52 1.80 -6.83
N PRO A 111 4.21 2.78 -5.95
CA PRO A 111 4.38 4.20 -6.30
C PRO A 111 5.81 4.56 -6.71
N LEU A 112 6.82 3.99 -6.04
CA LEU A 112 8.23 4.21 -6.37
C LEU A 112 8.60 3.64 -7.75
N LEU A 113 8.07 2.47 -8.09
CA LEU A 113 8.23 1.86 -9.41
C LEU A 113 7.56 2.72 -10.50
N ILE A 114 6.40 3.29 -10.21
CA ILE A 114 5.69 4.20 -11.11
C ILE A 114 6.48 5.48 -11.34
N ASP A 115 7.06 6.06 -10.28
CA ASP A 115 7.95 7.23 -10.37
C ASP A 115 9.36 6.90 -10.92
N ASN A 116 9.58 5.65 -11.36
CA ASN A 116 10.85 5.16 -11.92
C ASN A 116 12.06 5.44 -11.02
N VAL A 117 11.88 5.30 -9.71
CA VAL A 117 12.92 5.57 -8.71
C VAL A 117 13.98 4.46 -8.72
N GLU A 118 15.26 4.86 -8.66
CA GLU A 118 16.36 3.91 -8.54
C GLU A 118 16.31 3.13 -7.22
N ASN A 119 16.60 1.82 -7.28
CA ASN A 119 16.61 0.92 -6.12
C ASN A 119 15.28 0.95 -5.32
N PRO A 120 14.12 0.71 -5.94
CA PRO A 120 12.80 0.99 -5.35
C PRO A 120 12.49 0.15 -4.11
N ILE A 121 13.04 -1.06 -4.00
CA ILE A 121 12.92 -1.90 -2.80
C ILE A 121 13.61 -1.23 -1.60
N TRP A 122 14.86 -0.81 -1.78
CA TRP A 122 15.63 -0.19 -0.71
C TRP A 122 15.04 1.17 -0.32
N GLN A 123 14.58 1.94 -1.30
CA GLN A 123 13.88 3.20 -1.03
C GLN A 123 12.60 2.94 -0.24
N SER A 124 11.76 1.98 -0.62
CA SER A 124 10.54 1.64 0.14
C SER A 124 10.87 1.34 1.60
N ILE A 125 11.86 0.49 1.85
CA ILE A 125 12.34 0.17 3.21
C ILE A 125 12.77 1.44 3.95
N LYS A 126 13.67 2.22 3.34
CA LYS A 126 14.22 3.45 3.93
C LYS A 126 13.11 4.44 4.31
N GLN A 127 12.13 4.63 3.44
CA GLN A 127 11.02 5.57 3.71
C GLN A 127 10.08 5.06 4.79
N THR A 128 9.82 3.74 4.86
CA THR A 128 9.07 3.13 5.97
C THR A 128 9.74 3.38 7.32
N TYR A 129 11.07 3.26 7.41
CA TYR A 129 11.80 3.60 8.63
C TYR A 129 11.82 5.10 8.93
N ARG A 130 11.94 5.94 7.89
CA ARG A 130 11.89 7.41 8.04
C ARG A 130 10.54 7.92 8.57
N LEU A 131 9.44 7.28 8.17
CA LEU A 131 8.09 7.56 8.71
C LEU A 131 7.89 7.04 10.14
N GLY A 132 8.75 6.11 10.57
CA GLY A 132 8.63 5.36 11.82
C GLY A 132 7.89 4.03 11.60
N ILE A 133 8.61 2.93 11.80
CA ILE A 133 8.10 1.57 11.53
C ILE A 133 6.84 1.26 12.34
N VAL A 134 6.81 1.61 13.64
CA VAL A 134 5.67 1.34 14.53
C VAL A 134 4.43 2.08 14.04
N LYS A 135 4.55 3.40 13.78
CA LYS A 135 3.46 4.20 13.21
C LYS A 135 2.96 3.60 11.90
N THR A 136 3.89 3.16 11.05
CA THR A 136 3.55 2.62 9.73
C THR A 136 2.77 1.32 9.83
N VAL A 137 3.22 0.37 10.66
CA VAL A 137 2.51 -0.89 10.92
C VAL A 137 1.10 -0.63 11.42
N PHE A 138 0.90 0.20 12.45
CA PHE A 138 -0.43 0.49 12.98
C PHE A 138 -1.34 1.19 11.95
N THR A 139 -0.79 2.13 11.18
CA THR A 139 -1.56 2.84 10.14
C THR A 139 -2.02 1.88 9.04
N VAL A 140 -1.13 1.01 8.55
CA VAL A 140 -1.45 0.02 7.52
C VAL A 140 -2.43 -1.02 8.02
N ILE A 141 -2.29 -1.51 9.25
CA ILE A 141 -3.25 -2.44 9.86
C ILE A 141 -4.65 -1.81 9.88
N LEU A 142 -4.79 -0.55 10.30
CA LEU A 142 -6.10 0.13 10.32
C LEU A 142 -6.71 0.29 8.92
N ILE A 143 -5.89 0.66 7.93
CA ILE A 143 -6.34 0.76 6.53
C ILE A 143 -6.76 -0.64 6.03
N ALA A 144 -6.01 -1.67 6.35
CA ALA A 144 -6.32 -3.03 5.91
C ALA A 144 -7.59 -3.59 6.56
N PHE A 145 -7.82 -3.33 7.85
CA PHE A 145 -9.12 -3.64 8.47
C PHE A 145 -10.28 -2.94 7.76
N PHE A 146 -10.11 -1.66 7.39
CA PHE A 146 -11.11 -0.93 6.61
C PHE A 146 -11.35 -1.55 5.22
N MET A 147 -10.28 -1.97 4.52
CA MET A 147 -10.38 -2.65 3.23
C MET A 147 -11.14 -3.98 3.36
N LEU A 148 -10.79 -4.81 4.35
CA LEU A 148 -11.40 -6.12 4.58
C LEU A 148 -12.87 -6.00 5.02
N TYR A 149 -13.21 -4.98 5.83
CA TYR A 149 -14.59 -4.72 6.23
C TYR A 149 -15.50 -4.46 5.01
N GLY A 150 -14.95 -3.89 3.93
CA GLY A 150 -15.70 -3.67 2.68
C GLY A 150 -16.15 -4.94 1.99
N LEU A 151 -15.45 -6.06 2.17
CA LEU A 151 -15.79 -7.35 1.55
C LEU A 151 -17.13 -7.91 2.04
N ILE A 152 -17.65 -7.41 3.17
CA ILE A 152 -18.97 -7.77 3.72
C ILE A 152 -20.09 -7.10 2.89
N ASN A 153 -19.80 -6.00 2.18
CA ASN A 153 -20.78 -5.34 1.31
C ASN A 153 -20.91 -6.08 -0.03
N TYR A 154 -21.99 -6.82 -0.20
CA TYR A 154 -22.23 -7.60 -1.42
C TYR A 154 -22.45 -6.78 -2.69
N THR A 155 -22.82 -5.50 -2.57
CA THR A 155 -23.12 -4.66 -3.74
C THR A 155 -21.86 -4.11 -4.41
N ASP A 156 -20.86 -3.72 -3.61
CA ASP A 156 -19.56 -3.24 -4.09
C ASP A 156 -18.45 -3.66 -3.10
N PRO A 157 -18.07 -4.95 -3.10
CA PRO A 157 -17.14 -5.50 -2.10
C PRO A 157 -15.72 -4.92 -2.21
N LEU A 158 -15.37 -4.38 -3.39
CA LEU A 158 -14.04 -3.82 -3.65
C LEU A 158 -13.97 -2.32 -3.40
N ARG A 159 -15.07 -1.65 -3.05
CA ARG A 159 -15.07 -0.21 -2.79
C ARG A 159 -14.02 0.21 -1.78
N ASN A 160 -14.04 -0.40 -0.59
CA ASN A 160 -13.10 -0.04 0.47
C ASN A 160 -11.67 -0.45 0.12
N TRP A 161 -11.49 -1.49 -0.70
CA TRP A 161 -10.18 -1.89 -1.21
C TRP A 161 -9.57 -0.77 -2.06
N HIS A 162 -10.32 -0.22 -3.03
CA HIS A 162 -9.88 0.91 -3.84
C HIS A 162 -9.61 2.16 -2.99
N ILE A 163 -10.50 2.48 -2.03
CA ILE A 163 -10.30 3.59 -1.09
C ILE A 163 -9.01 3.39 -0.27
N GLY A 164 -8.74 2.18 0.21
CA GLY A 164 -7.52 1.86 0.94
C GLY A 164 -6.27 2.01 0.07
N CYS A 165 -6.31 1.59 -1.20
CA CYS A 165 -5.21 1.84 -2.14
C CYS A 165 -5.01 3.35 -2.39
N LEU A 166 -6.09 4.14 -2.55
CA LEU A 166 -6.00 5.60 -2.66
C LEU A 166 -5.41 6.24 -1.40
N ALA A 167 -5.77 5.74 -0.21
CA ALA A 167 -5.20 6.20 1.05
C ALA A 167 -3.66 6.06 1.04
N LEU A 168 -3.15 4.92 0.58
CA LEU A 168 -1.69 4.72 0.45
C LEU A 168 -1.04 5.64 -0.60
N LEU A 169 -1.73 5.90 -1.72
CA LEU A 169 -1.25 6.85 -2.74
C LEU A 169 -1.20 8.29 -2.24
N ILE A 170 -2.24 8.73 -1.52
CA ILE A 170 -2.28 10.06 -0.90
C ILE A 170 -1.14 10.18 0.13
N TRP A 171 -0.95 9.14 0.95
CA TRP A 171 0.14 9.12 1.92
C TRP A 171 1.50 9.23 1.24
N TYR A 172 1.73 8.43 0.19
CA TYR A 172 2.95 8.50 -0.60
C TYR A 172 3.18 9.90 -1.19
N LYS A 173 2.15 10.48 -1.83
CA LYS A 173 2.23 11.81 -2.44
C LYS A 173 2.58 12.90 -1.44
N ASN A 174 1.96 12.88 -0.26
CA ASN A 174 2.07 13.98 0.71
C ASN A 174 3.30 13.87 1.62
N GLU A 175 3.74 12.65 1.95
CA GLU A 175 4.84 12.46 2.90
C GLU A 175 6.10 11.87 2.28
N VAL A 176 6.03 11.11 1.18
CA VAL A 176 7.17 10.33 0.69
C VAL A 176 7.76 10.85 -0.61
N ARG A 177 6.92 11.30 -1.55
CA ARG A 177 7.33 11.62 -2.92
C ARG A 177 8.38 12.74 -2.98
N ASP A 178 8.14 13.83 -2.25
CA ASP A 178 9.01 15.02 -2.21
C ASP A 178 10.40 14.73 -1.60
N TRP A 179 10.53 13.64 -0.83
CA TRP A 179 11.81 13.23 -0.27
C TRP A 179 12.77 12.60 -1.29
N ILE A 180 12.22 12.19 -2.43
CA ILE A 180 12.93 11.42 -3.46
C ILE A 180 13.13 12.27 -4.70
N GLN A 181 12.12 13.06 -5.06
CA GLN A 181 12.17 14.02 -6.15
C GLN A 181 11.94 15.41 -5.53
N PRO A 182 13.00 16.19 -5.23
CA PRO A 182 12.81 17.58 -4.87
C PRO A 182 12.12 18.25 -6.07
N SER A 183 10.98 18.90 -5.81
CA SER A 183 10.30 19.73 -6.81
C SER A 183 11.29 20.72 -7.39
N VAL A 184 11.54 20.60 -8.69
CA VAL A 184 12.29 21.58 -9.49
C VAL A 184 11.50 22.88 -9.54
#